data_AF-A0A2Z2N9C0-F1
#
_entry.id   AF-A0A2Z2N9C0-F1
#
_cell.length_a   1.000
_cell.length_b   1.000
_cell.length_c   1.000
_cell.angle_alpha   90.00
_cell.angle_beta   90.00
_cell.angle_gamma   90.00
#
_symmetry.space_group_name_H-M   'P 1'
#
loop_
_entity.id
_entity.type
_entity.pdbx_description
1 polymer ?
#
loop_
_entity_poly.entity_id
_entity_poly.type
_entity_poly.pdbx_seq_one_letter_code
_entity_poly.pdbx_strand_id
1 'polypeptide(L)'
;MPEIAVRMTKRNHNAFVHLLGALESQGFDLSELLITKDFREILRARPKVVLYSFFTEEIWENLPQEIRLLKDMGTLLVAGGYHAIAMPKHTLNQLGFDIAVIGEGEEVLYSLLSALKNSGYRVTKELLNIRGLAFYLNGEFVFTGFAKVEDFWRFPPYPESVRLISPIEITRGCPFGCYYCQTPYIKGLRMRHRPIDQIVKYSRRMKDMRYITPNAFAYGSPGAILKLNKLEALLRALQPLRKEGRRLYYGTFPSEVRPEFVLPETLELLIDYADNRRLAIGAQSGDDAMLKAMHRVHRVEHVKQAVEYMLEYGFEPIVDFIVGLPNETEESQRKSIDLMRWIIARGGKVRAHYFMPLPGTPWARCRPSPLSDEMKKFLGRMAAKGKIEGSWGMQIELSRKLRKLMDEFYEEPMSHTVPVRNVC
;
A
#
# COMPACT_ATOMS: atom_id res chain seq x y z
N MET A 1 17.97 12.41 26.38
CA MET A 1 17.05 12.75 25.26
C MET A 1 17.16 11.63 24.24
N PRO A 2 16.05 11.21 23.61
CA PRO A 2 16.06 10.11 22.65
C PRO A 2 16.99 10.42 21.47
N GLU A 3 17.91 9.51 21.16
CA GLU A 3 18.89 9.69 20.08
C GLU A 3 18.29 9.39 18.70
N ILE A 4 17.15 8.70 18.65
CA ILE A 4 16.46 8.30 17.43
C ILE A 4 15.02 8.80 17.50
N ALA A 5 14.53 9.39 16.42
CA ALA A 5 13.12 9.77 16.28
C ALA A 5 12.45 9.08 15.10
N VAL A 6 11.16 8.77 15.27
CA VAL A 6 10.27 8.25 14.24
C VAL A 6 9.31 9.35 13.84
N ARG A 7 9.39 9.80 12.59
CA ARG A 7 8.44 10.77 12.03
C ARG A 7 7.14 10.06 11.65
N MET A 8 6.24 9.95 12.62
CA MET A 8 4.92 9.34 12.41
C MET A 8 3.94 10.36 11.82
N THR A 9 3.25 9.99 10.74
CA THR A 9 2.16 10.77 10.14
C THR A 9 0.90 9.90 10.05
N LYS A 10 -0.22 10.48 9.62
CA LYS A 10 -1.43 9.67 9.35
C LYS A 10 -1.22 8.71 8.18
N ARG A 11 -0.41 9.07 7.18
CA ARG A 11 -0.19 8.27 5.96
C ARG A 11 0.72 7.06 6.21
N ASN A 12 1.73 7.23 7.06
CA ASN A 12 2.71 6.16 7.33
C ASN A 12 2.46 5.39 8.64
N HIS A 13 1.39 5.73 9.38
CA HIS A 13 1.03 5.11 10.65
C HIS A 13 1.07 3.57 10.57
N ASN A 14 0.42 2.96 9.58
CA ASN A 14 0.36 1.51 9.48
C ASN A 14 1.74 0.88 9.24
N ALA A 15 2.61 1.54 8.47
CA ALA A 15 3.97 1.06 8.22
C ALA A 15 4.80 1.09 9.50
N PHE A 16 4.83 2.23 10.22
CA PHE A 16 5.61 2.34 11.44
C PHE A 16 5.07 1.50 12.59
N VAL A 17 3.76 1.35 12.74
CA VAL A 17 3.20 0.44 13.75
C VAL A 17 3.70 -0.98 13.54
N HIS A 18 3.76 -1.44 12.29
CA HIS A 18 4.32 -2.76 11.99
C HIS A 18 5.82 -2.84 12.28
N LEU A 19 6.60 -1.86 11.82
CA LEU A 19 8.06 -1.80 12.05
C LEU A 19 8.45 -1.69 13.52
N LEU A 20 7.68 -0.96 14.33
CA LEU A 20 7.89 -0.85 15.78
C LEU A 20 7.63 -2.20 16.47
N GLY A 21 6.62 -2.95 16.01
CA GLY A 21 6.39 -4.31 16.50
C GLY A 21 7.56 -5.23 16.17
N ALA A 22 8.10 -5.14 14.95
CA ALA A 22 9.29 -5.89 14.56
C ALA A 22 10.51 -5.53 15.43
N LEU A 23 10.77 -4.24 15.67
CA LEU A 23 11.85 -3.78 16.54
C LEU A 23 11.72 -4.34 17.96
N GLU A 24 10.53 -4.23 18.56
CA GLU A 24 10.25 -4.75 19.91
C GLU A 24 10.49 -6.26 19.99
N SER A 25 10.00 -7.03 19.00
CA SER A 25 10.20 -8.50 18.98
C SER A 25 11.65 -8.94 18.84
N GLN A 26 12.52 -8.04 18.37
CA GLN A 26 13.97 -8.26 18.25
C GLN A 26 14.73 -7.74 19.48
N GLY A 27 14.04 -7.27 20.52
CA GLY A 27 14.64 -6.80 21.77
C GLY A 27 15.02 -5.32 21.80
N PHE A 28 14.57 -4.52 20.84
CA PHE A 28 14.80 -3.07 20.87
C PHE A 28 13.85 -2.39 21.87
N ASP A 29 14.40 -1.61 22.80
CA ASP A 29 13.59 -0.81 23.73
C ASP A 29 12.98 0.40 23.02
N LEU A 30 11.66 0.35 22.78
CA LEU A 30 10.94 1.43 22.13
C LEU A 30 10.88 2.72 22.96
N SER A 31 11.16 2.66 24.27
CA SER A 31 11.22 3.85 25.13
C SER A 31 12.39 4.79 24.77
N GLU A 32 13.40 4.27 24.07
CA GLU A 32 14.53 5.04 23.55
C GLU A 32 14.18 5.88 22.30
N LEU A 33 13.00 5.66 21.71
CA LEU A 33 12.57 6.33 20.49
C LEU A 33 11.65 7.52 20.80
N LEU A 34 11.92 8.67 20.16
CA LEU A 34 10.92 9.73 20.04
C LEU A 34 9.95 9.39 18.92
N ILE A 35 8.77 8.88 19.26
CA ILE A 35 7.72 8.57 18.29
C ILE A 35 6.72 9.72 18.28
N THR A 36 6.74 10.57 17.26
CA THR A 36 5.91 11.79 17.26
C THR A 36 5.31 12.15 15.91
N LYS A 37 4.14 12.78 15.99
CA LYS A 37 3.47 13.45 14.86
C LYS A 37 3.83 14.92 14.74
N ASP A 38 4.34 15.54 15.81
CA ASP A 38 4.75 16.94 15.81
C ASP A 38 6.23 17.05 15.45
N PHE A 39 6.51 17.61 14.27
CA PHE A 39 7.87 17.85 13.82
C PHE A 39 8.66 18.79 14.76
N ARG A 40 7.98 19.68 15.50
CA ARG A 40 8.63 20.59 16.45
C ARG A 40 9.27 19.84 17.62
N GLU A 41 8.71 18.71 18.03
CA GLU A 41 9.31 17.87 19.07
C GLU A 41 10.62 17.26 18.61
N ILE A 42 10.71 16.85 17.33
CA ILE A 42 11.95 16.35 16.73
C ILE A 42 13.03 17.44 16.74
N LEU A 43 12.69 18.67 16.32
CA LEU A 43 13.62 19.80 16.33
C LEU A 43 14.13 20.12 17.75
N ARG A 44 13.27 20.07 18.76
CA ARG A 44 13.65 20.30 20.16
C ARG A 44 14.53 19.19 20.72
N ALA A 45 14.22 17.93 20.40
CA ALA A 45 14.96 16.77 20.88
C ALA A 45 16.35 16.62 20.24
N ARG A 46 16.55 17.18 19.04
CA ARG A 46 17.79 17.11 18.27
C ARG A 46 18.34 15.68 18.16
N PRO A 47 17.54 14.71 17.66
CA PRO A 47 17.99 13.33 17.55
C PRO A 47 19.15 13.21 16.56
N LYS A 48 19.98 12.18 16.77
CA LYS A 48 21.07 11.82 15.87
C LYS A 48 20.54 11.15 14.60
N VAL A 49 19.41 10.44 14.70
CA VAL A 49 18.75 9.77 13.56
C VAL A 49 17.27 10.10 13.51
N VAL A 50 16.73 10.35 12.31
CA VAL A 50 15.27 10.43 12.08
C VAL A 50 14.85 9.44 11.01
N LEU A 51 13.84 8.63 11.34
CA LEU A 51 13.23 7.64 10.45
C LEU A 51 12.00 8.21 9.77
N TYR A 52 11.97 8.10 8.45
CA TYR A 52 10.84 8.49 7.59
C TYR A 52 10.30 7.29 6.83
N SER A 53 8.99 7.29 6.57
CA SER A 53 8.35 6.42 5.59
C SER A 53 7.30 7.25 4.86
N PHE A 54 7.31 7.26 3.53
CA PHE A 54 6.44 8.14 2.75
C PHE A 54 6.07 7.59 1.37
N PHE A 55 4.96 8.09 0.83
CA PHE A 55 4.52 7.92 -0.55
C PHE A 55 5.04 9.06 -1.43
N THR A 56 5.02 8.88 -2.75
CA THR A 56 5.63 9.84 -3.68
C THR A 56 5.00 11.23 -3.60
N GLU A 57 3.70 11.35 -3.34
CA GLU A 57 3.03 12.65 -3.24
C GLU A 57 3.53 13.53 -2.09
N GLU A 58 4.08 12.93 -1.04
CA GLU A 58 4.56 13.65 0.15
C GLU A 58 5.82 14.48 -0.15
N ILE A 59 6.54 14.21 -1.25
CA ILE A 59 7.73 14.97 -1.65
C ILE A 59 7.41 16.42 -2.06
N TRP A 60 6.14 16.73 -2.35
CA TRP A 60 5.69 18.09 -2.69
C TRP A 60 4.95 18.78 -1.54
N GLU A 61 4.89 18.15 -0.37
CA GLU A 61 4.29 18.71 0.83
C GLU A 61 5.40 19.24 1.77
N ASN A 62 5.28 19.03 3.09
CA ASN A 62 6.23 19.57 4.06
C ASN A 62 7.57 18.81 4.09
N LEU A 63 7.66 17.63 3.47
CA LEU A 63 8.81 16.73 3.58
C LEU A 63 10.15 17.39 3.21
N PRO A 64 10.30 18.11 2.07
CA PRO A 64 11.58 18.74 1.72
C PRO A 64 12.04 19.79 2.75
N GLN A 65 11.10 20.53 3.34
CA GLN A 65 11.41 21.51 4.36
C GLN A 65 11.86 20.83 5.66
N GLU A 66 11.19 19.76 6.08
CA GLU A 66 11.59 18.98 7.25
C GLU A 66 13.01 18.41 7.08
N ILE A 67 13.31 17.83 5.92
CA ILE A 67 14.64 17.27 5.61
C ILE A 67 15.71 18.34 5.68
N ARG A 68 15.52 19.48 5.01
CA ARG A 68 16.49 20.58 5.03
C ARG A 68 16.83 21.02 6.45
N LEU A 69 15.83 21.25 7.30
CA LEU A 69 16.03 21.68 8.68
C LEU A 69 16.81 20.65 9.51
N LEU A 70 16.55 19.36 9.31
CA LEU A 70 17.27 18.30 10.02
C LEU A 70 18.71 18.13 9.50
N LYS A 71 18.95 18.31 8.20
CA LYS A 71 20.30 18.29 7.62
C LYS A 71 21.16 19.45 8.13
N ASP A 72 20.58 20.65 8.27
CA ASP A 72 21.25 21.80 8.88
C ASP A 72 21.67 21.54 10.34
N MET A 73 21.01 20.59 11.02
CA MET A 73 21.35 20.14 12.38
C MET A 73 22.36 18.98 12.42
N GLY A 74 22.79 18.46 11.27
CA GLY A 74 23.69 17.30 11.18
C GLY A 74 23.04 15.96 11.52
N THR A 75 21.71 15.89 11.48
CA THR A 75 20.96 14.65 11.74
C THR A 75 21.07 13.68 10.56
N LEU A 76 21.28 12.39 10.86
CA LEU A 76 21.25 11.30 9.87
C LEU A 76 19.80 10.92 9.55
N LEU A 77 19.47 10.89 8.26
CA LEU A 77 18.10 10.64 7.79
C LEU A 77 17.99 9.28 7.10
N VAL A 78 17.05 8.47 7.57
CA VAL A 78 16.72 7.17 6.98
C VAL A 78 15.33 7.22 6.36
N ALA A 79 15.23 6.90 5.08
CA ALA A 79 13.98 6.83 4.34
C ALA A 79 13.53 5.38 4.13
N GLY A 80 12.23 5.14 4.26
CA GLY A 80 11.56 3.94 3.78
C GLY A 80 10.25 4.30 3.06
N GLY A 81 9.43 3.29 2.79
CA GLY A 81 8.16 3.48 2.10
C GLY A 81 8.28 3.40 0.58
N TYR A 82 7.14 3.57 -0.10
CA TYR A 82 7.01 3.24 -1.52
C TYR A 82 7.90 4.11 -2.42
N HIS A 83 8.09 5.39 -2.09
CA HIS A 83 8.95 6.27 -2.88
C HIS A 83 10.44 5.89 -2.74
N ALA A 84 10.90 5.70 -1.50
CA ALA A 84 12.30 5.36 -1.22
C ALA A 84 12.73 4.05 -1.90
N ILE A 85 11.83 3.05 -1.91
CA ILE A 85 12.07 1.77 -2.58
C ILE A 85 12.12 1.95 -4.10
N ALA A 86 11.18 2.70 -4.68
CA ALA A 86 11.05 2.83 -6.12
C ALA A 86 12.04 3.82 -6.75
N MET A 87 12.51 4.82 -6.00
CA MET A 87 13.42 5.88 -6.46
C MET A 87 14.52 6.16 -5.43
N PRO A 88 15.41 5.19 -5.16
CA PRO A 88 16.45 5.31 -4.13
C PRO A 88 17.40 6.48 -4.40
N LYS A 89 17.88 6.64 -5.63
CA LYS A 89 18.82 7.72 -5.98
C LYS A 89 18.20 9.10 -5.90
N HIS A 90 16.94 9.26 -6.31
CA HIS A 90 16.21 10.51 -6.09
C HIS A 90 16.08 10.80 -4.59
N THR A 91 15.76 9.78 -3.79
CA THR A 91 15.66 9.88 -2.33
C THR A 91 16.97 10.32 -1.69
N LEU A 92 18.10 9.77 -2.12
CA LEU A 92 19.42 10.11 -1.57
C LEU A 92 19.95 11.45 -2.10
N ASN A 93 19.93 11.64 -3.42
CA ASN A 93 20.63 12.76 -4.07
C ASN A 93 19.81 14.05 -4.15
N GLN A 94 18.48 13.93 -4.32
CA GLN A 94 17.61 15.09 -4.55
C GLN A 94 16.85 15.48 -3.28
N LEU A 95 16.36 14.49 -2.52
CA LEU A 95 15.65 14.78 -1.27
C LEU A 95 16.60 15.02 -0.09
N GLY A 96 17.82 14.47 -0.10
CA GLY A 96 18.84 14.69 0.93
C GLY A 96 18.84 13.66 2.06
N PHE A 97 18.28 12.46 1.85
CA PHE A 97 18.41 11.35 2.79
C PHE A 97 19.79 10.70 2.73
N ASP A 98 20.24 10.12 3.84
CA ASP A 98 21.54 9.46 3.94
C ASP A 98 21.44 7.96 3.60
N ILE A 99 20.31 7.33 3.95
CA ILE A 99 20.07 5.89 3.77
C ILE A 99 18.63 5.68 3.31
N ALA A 100 18.42 4.82 2.31
CA ALA A 100 17.12 4.32 1.91
C ALA A 100 16.99 2.82 2.23
N VAL A 101 15.92 2.43 2.90
CA VAL A 101 15.54 1.04 3.17
C VAL A 101 14.76 0.50 1.97
N ILE A 102 15.30 -0.56 1.37
CA ILE A 102 14.80 -1.16 0.13
C ILE A 102 14.19 -2.54 0.41
N GLY A 103 12.88 -2.64 0.23
CA GLY A 103 12.09 -3.85 0.46
C GLY A 103 11.30 -3.80 1.77
N GLU A 104 11.33 -4.89 2.53
CA GLU A 104 10.61 -5.03 3.80
C GLU A 104 11.54 -4.77 4.99
N GLY A 105 11.15 -3.82 5.85
CA GLY A 105 12.06 -3.17 6.79
C GLY A 105 12.20 -3.82 8.17
N GLU A 106 11.48 -4.91 8.45
CA GLU A 106 11.38 -5.49 9.79
C GLU A 106 12.72 -5.93 10.37
N GLU A 107 13.50 -6.70 9.60
CA GLU A 107 14.85 -7.12 9.99
C GLU A 107 15.88 -6.00 9.75
N VAL A 108 15.68 -5.27 8.64
CA VAL A 108 16.62 -4.25 8.17
C VAL A 108 16.75 -3.14 9.18
N LEU A 109 15.63 -2.69 9.75
CA LEU A 109 15.61 -1.56 10.67
C LEU A 109 16.34 -1.89 11.97
N TYR A 110 16.15 -3.09 12.53
CA TYR A 110 16.87 -3.52 13.73
C TYR A 110 18.39 -3.58 13.47
N SER A 111 18.78 -4.24 12.38
CA SER A 111 20.19 -4.38 11.99
C SER A 111 20.84 -3.02 11.72
N LEU A 112 20.12 -2.13 11.03
CA LEU A 112 20.58 -0.78 10.70
C LEU A 112 20.75 0.07 11.96
N LEU A 113 19.76 0.11 12.85
CA LEU A 113 19.86 0.91 14.08
C LEU A 113 20.96 0.40 15.00
N SER A 114 21.18 -0.91 15.06
CA SER A 114 22.26 -1.52 15.83
C SER A 114 23.63 -1.13 15.28
N ALA A 115 23.83 -1.25 13.96
CA ALA A 115 25.07 -0.84 13.30
C ALA A 115 25.33 0.67 13.43
N LEU A 116 24.29 1.50 13.30
CA LEU A 116 24.40 2.94 13.49
C LEU A 116 24.77 3.31 14.93
N LYS A 117 24.21 2.65 15.95
CA LYS A 117 24.62 2.86 17.34
C LYS A 117 26.11 2.53 17.54
N ASN A 118 26.56 1.39 17.02
CA ASN A 118 27.94 0.94 17.14
C ASN A 118 28.94 1.86 16.41
N SER A 119 28.52 2.48 15.31
CA SER A 119 29.37 3.36 14.51
C SER A 119 29.36 4.83 14.96
N GLY A 120 28.63 5.16 16.02
CA GLY A 120 28.41 6.55 16.43
C GLY A 120 27.59 7.36 15.42
N TYR A 121 26.59 6.70 14.82
CA TYR A 121 25.62 7.24 13.86
C TYR A 121 26.23 7.73 12.55
N ARG A 122 27.16 6.93 12.02
CA ARG A 122 27.83 7.19 10.74
C ARG A 122 27.56 6.07 9.75
N VAL A 123 27.49 6.43 8.47
CA VAL A 123 27.50 5.47 7.37
C VAL A 123 28.89 4.88 7.27
N THR A 124 29.02 3.56 7.48
CA THR A 124 30.29 2.84 7.42
C THR A 124 30.17 1.58 6.56
N LYS A 125 31.30 0.93 6.30
CA LYS A 125 31.36 -0.36 5.58
C LYS A 125 30.57 -1.48 6.27
N GLU A 126 30.23 -1.36 7.55
CA GLU A 126 29.41 -2.35 8.27
C GLU A 126 28.02 -2.51 7.64
N LEU A 127 27.47 -1.41 7.09
CA LEU A 127 26.16 -1.42 6.43
C LEU A 127 26.13 -2.29 5.16
N LEU A 128 27.29 -2.63 4.57
CA LEU A 128 27.38 -3.54 3.42
C LEU A 128 26.86 -4.95 3.75
N ASN A 129 26.90 -5.34 5.03
CA ASN A 129 26.44 -6.65 5.48
C ASN A 129 24.92 -6.71 5.72
N ILE A 130 24.22 -5.57 5.62
CA ILE A 130 22.79 -5.47 5.85
C ILE A 130 22.09 -5.40 4.50
N ARG A 131 21.45 -6.50 4.10
CA ARG A 131 20.60 -6.55 2.90
C ARG A 131 19.40 -5.63 3.06
N GLY A 132 18.99 -4.96 1.99
CA GLY A 132 17.83 -4.05 2.00
C GLY A 132 18.19 -2.58 2.20
N LEU A 133 19.40 -2.16 1.85
CA LEU A 133 19.84 -0.77 1.98
C LEU A 133 20.32 -0.22 0.63
N ALA A 134 20.07 1.06 0.42
CA ALA A 134 20.75 1.89 -0.57
C ALA A 134 21.32 3.14 0.10
N PHE A 135 22.58 3.45 -0.16
CA PHE A 135 23.29 4.60 0.43
C PHE A 135 24.55 4.90 -0.41
N TYR A 136 25.24 5.99 -0.10
CA TYR A 136 26.54 6.31 -0.69
C TYR A 136 27.68 5.99 0.28
N LEU A 137 28.74 5.35 -0.21
CA LEU A 137 29.96 5.08 0.54
C LEU A 137 31.15 5.51 -0.30
N ASN A 138 31.95 6.46 0.20
CA ASN A 138 33.09 7.03 -0.52
C ASN A 138 32.74 7.57 -1.92
N GLY A 139 31.53 8.12 -2.09
CA GLY A 139 31.05 8.66 -3.37
C GLY A 139 30.39 7.64 -4.30
N GLU A 140 30.46 6.35 -3.98
CA GLU A 140 29.86 5.29 -4.79
C GLU A 140 28.46 4.91 -4.30
N PHE A 141 27.53 4.71 -5.24
CA PHE A 141 26.18 4.23 -4.94
C PHE A 141 26.23 2.74 -4.57
N VAL A 142 25.80 2.43 -3.36
CA VAL A 142 25.74 1.07 -2.83
C VAL A 142 24.28 0.62 -2.79
N PHE A 143 24.02 -0.58 -3.28
CA PHE A 143 22.75 -1.28 -3.11
C PHE A 143 23.01 -2.71 -2.63
N THR A 144 22.55 -3.05 -1.42
CA THR A 144 22.83 -4.34 -0.78
C THR A 144 21.79 -5.43 -1.11
N GLY A 145 21.00 -5.23 -2.16
CA GLY A 145 19.91 -6.12 -2.56
C GLY A 145 18.62 -5.88 -1.78
N PHE A 146 17.53 -6.53 -2.19
CA PHE A 146 16.23 -6.36 -1.54
C PHE A 146 16.09 -7.21 -0.27
N ALA A 147 15.52 -6.62 0.79
CA ALA A 147 15.06 -7.36 1.97
C ALA A 147 13.61 -7.84 1.82
N LYS A 148 13.31 -9.00 2.41
CA LYS A 148 11.99 -9.64 2.37
C LYS A 148 11.75 -10.48 3.62
N VAL A 149 10.53 -10.42 4.15
CA VAL A 149 10.07 -11.18 5.31
C VAL A 149 9.40 -12.48 4.87
N GLU A 150 10.13 -13.57 4.82
CA GLU A 150 9.51 -14.86 4.45
C GLU A 150 8.64 -15.46 5.56
N ASP A 151 9.01 -15.21 6.81
CA ASP A 151 8.32 -15.74 7.98
C ASP A 151 7.68 -14.64 8.83
N PHE A 152 6.35 -14.55 8.77
CA PHE A 152 5.59 -13.60 9.59
C PHE A 152 5.55 -13.95 11.08
N TRP A 153 5.84 -15.20 11.47
CA TRP A 153 5.87 -15.57 12.88
C TRP A 153 6.87 -14.74 13.68
N ARG A 154 7.98 -14.37 13.04
CA ARG A 154 9.06 -13.59 13.64
C ARG A 154 8.65 -12.17 14.02
N PHE A 155 7.67 -11.59 13.33
CA PHE A 155 7.37 -10.17 13.46
C PHE A 155 5.90 -9.91 13.80
N PRO A 156 5.60 -9.33 14.97
CA PRO A 156 4.24 -8.97 15.33
C PRO A 156 3.73 -7.82 14.45
N PRO A 157 2.42 -7.73 14.19
CA PRO A 157 1.83 -6.69 13.35
C PRO A 157 1.80 -5.31 14.01
N TYR A 158 1.97 -5.23 15.33
CA TYR A 158 2.10 -4.00 16.10
C TYR A 158 2.85 -4.27 17.43
N PRO A 159 3.48 -3.26 18.05
CA PRO A 159 4.17 -3.41 19.33
C PRO A 159 3.18 -3.56 20.50
N GLU A 160 3.53 -4.39 21.47
CA GLU A 160 2.71 -4.63 22.66
C GLU A 160 2.92 -3.54 23.73
N SER A 161 4.13 -3.01 23.87
CA SER A 161 4.54 -2.01 24.88
C SER A 161 3.93 -0.62 24.67
N VAL A 162 3.67 -0.22 23.42
CA VAL A 162 3.03 1.07 23.10
C VAL A 162 1.60 0.84 22.62
N ARG A 163 0.67 1.74 22.97
CA ARG A 163 -0.76 1.62 22.62
C ARG A 163 -1.06 2.06 21.17
N LEU A 164 -0.22 1.65 20.23
CA LEU A 164 -0.41 1.91 18.80
C LEU A 164 -1.01 0.68 18.13
N ILE A 165 -2.19 0.83 17.54
CA ILE A 165 -2.91 -0.26 16.88
C ILE A 165 -3.29 0.19 15.47
N SER A 166 -2.94 -0.63 14.48
CA SER A 166 -3.31 -0.49 13.06
C SER A 166 -4.05 -1.75 12.59
N PRO A 167 -4.80 -1.69 11.47
CA PRO A 167 -5.30 -2.90 10.82
C PRO A 167 -4.15 -3.91 10.57
N ILE A 168 -4.38 -5.19 10.86
CA ILE A 168 -3.33 -6.21 10.73
C ILE A 168 -3.13 -6.55 9.25
N GLU A 169 -1.90 -6.44 8.77
CA GLU A 169 -1.53 -6.97 7.46
C GLU A 169 -1.44 -8.50 7.54
N ILE A 170 -2.36 -9.17 6.84
CA ILE A 170 -2.52 -10.63 6.85
C ILE A 170 -1.93 -11.30 5.60
N THR A 171 -1.65 -10.53 4.56
CA THR A 171 -1.08 -11.05 3.31
C THR A 171 -0.16 -10.01 2.67
N ARG A 172 1.01 -10.43 2.19
CA ARG A 172 1.89 -9.63 1.32
C ARG A 172 2.17 -10.31 0.00
N GLY A 173 2.41 -9.50 -1.01
CA GLY A 173 2.67 -9.95 -2.38
C GLY A 173 1.38 -10.24 -3.15
N CYS A 174 1.45 -10.23 -4.47
CA CYS A 174 0.28 -10.39 -5.33
C CYS A 174 0.69 -10.98 -6.70
N PRO A 175 0.16 -12.14 -7.13
CA PRO A 175 0.63 -12.81 -8.35
C PRO A 175 0.13 -12.15 -9.63
N PHE A 176 -0.86 -11.27 -9.54
CA PHE A 176 -1.52 -10.71 -10.73
C PHE A 176 -0.68 -9.66 -11.47
N GLY A 177 0.28 -9.00 -10.81
CA GLY A 177 1.22 -8.11 -11.51
C GLY A 177 0.58 -6.95 -12.30
N CYS A 178 -0.55 -6.38 -11.85
CA CYS A 178 -1.22 -5.30 -12.58
C CYS A 178 -0.30 -4.09 -12.81
N TYR A 179 -0.28 -3.53 -14.01
CA TYR A 179 0.76 -2.60 -14.48
C TYR A 179 0.77 -1.23 -13.80
N TYR A 180 -0.32 -0.84 -13.16
CA TYR A 180 -0.43 0.39 -12.37
C TYR A 180 -0.14 0.20 -10.87
N CYS A 181 -0.06 -1.06 -10.38
CA CYS A 181 -0.06 -1.35 -8.96
C CYS A 181 1.36 -1.62 -8.44
N GLN A 182 1.81 -0.89 -7.42
CA GLN A 182 3.15 -1.06 -6.83
C GLN A 182 3.30 -2.34 -5.99
N THR A 183 2.21 -2.88 -5.43
CA THR A 183 2.23 -4.05 -4.53
C THR A 183 3.00 -5.26 -5.08
N PRO A 184 2.71 -5.79 -6.28
CA PRO A 184 3.45 -6.94 -6.82
C PRO A 184 4.94 -6.68 -7.03
N TYR A 185 5.32 -5.46 -7.42
CA TYR A 185 6.71 -5.11 -7.74
C TYR A 185 7.56 -4.82 -6.49
N ILE A 186 6.93 -4.34 -5.42
CA ILE A 186 7.62 -4.04 -4.14
C ILE A 186 7.54 -5.21 -3.14
N LYS A 187 6.41 -5.93 -3.09
CA LYS A 187 6.18 -7.02 -2.11
C LYS A 187 6.33 -8.42 -2.72
N GLY A 188 6.62 -8.49 -4.01
CA GLY A 188 6.80 -9.72 -4.78
C GLY A 188 5.50 -10.32 -5.32
N LEU A 189 5.65 -11.25 -6.27
CA LEU A 189 4.52 -11.93 -6.94
C LEU A 189 3.93 -13.08 -6.11
N ARG A 190 4.63 -13.57 -5.09
CA ARG A 190 4.14 -14.65 -4.23
C ARG A 190 3.35 -14.09 -3.06
N MET A 191 2.08 -14.52 -2.92
CA MET A 191 1.34 -14.28 -1.68
C MET A 191 1.99 -15.05 -0.53
N ARG A 192 2.30 -14.32 0.54
CA ARG A 192 2.72 -14.85 1.84
C ARG A 192 1.66 -14.43 2.85
N HIS A 193 1.20 -15.37 3.68
CA HIS A 193 0.12 -15.13 4.63
C HIS A 193 0.62 -15.15 6.05
N ARG A 194 0.12 -14.21 6.85
CA ARG A 194 0.28 -14.23 8.29
C ARG A 194 -0.48 -15.45 8.85
N PRO A 195 0.09 -16.21 9.78
CA PRO A 195 -0.57 -17.35 10.41
C PRO A 195 -1.85 -16.97 11.18
N ILE A 196 -2.86 -17.85 11.15
CA ILE A 196 -4.16 -17.61 11.79
C ILE A 196 -4.01 -17.32 13.28
N ASP A 197 -3.21 -18.09 14.03
CA ASP A 197 -3.08 -17.92 15.48
C ASP A 197 -2.49 -16.55 15.84
N GLN A 198 -1.56 -16.05 15.02
CA GLN A 198 -1.01 -14.72 15.18
C GLN A 198 -2.07 -13.65 14.88
N ILE A 199 -2.87 -13.83 13.82
CA ILE A 199 -3.99 -12.93 13.51
C ILE A 199 -4.97 -12.89 14.70
N VAL A 200 -5.39 -14.04 15.21
CA VAL A 200 -6.28 -14.13 16.38
C VAL A 200 -5.64 -13.46 17.61
N LYS A 201 -4.35 -13.73 17.88
CA LYS A 201 -3.63 -13.12 19.01
C LYS A 201 -3.72 -11.60 18.97
N TYR A 202 -3.35 -11.00 17.84
CA TYR A 202 -3.28 -9.56 17.71
C TYR A 202 -4.64 -8.90 17.45
N SER A 203 -5.66 -9.65 17.01
CA SER A 203 -7.02 -9.12 16.90
C SER A 203 -7.71 -8.91 18.26
N ARG A 204 -7.20 -9.50 19.36
CA ARG A 204 -7.76 -9.33 20.72
C ARG A 204 -7.83 -7.87 21.19
N ARG A 205 -6.89 -7.02 20.75
CA ARG A 205 -6.85 -5.59 21.14
C ARG A 205 -7.68 -4.69 20.22
N MET A 206 -8.32 -5.24 19.19
CA MET A 206 -9.13 -4.47 18.24
C MET A 206 -10.60 -4.49 18.62
N LYS A 207 -11.26 -3.32 18.62
CA LYS A 207 -12.73 -3.25 18.67
C LYS A 207 -13.32 -3.62 17.30
N ASP A 208 -12.76 -3.03 16.25
CA ASP A 208 -13.09 -3.31 14.86
C ASP A 208 -11.92 -4.06 14.24
N MET A 209 -12.08 -5.37 14.07
CA MET A 209 -11.09 -6.22 13.43
C MET A 209 -11.09 -5.93 11.93
N ARG A 210 -9.99 -5.31 11.46
CA ARG A 210 -9.76 -4.94 10.05
C ARG A 210 -8.41 -5.46 9.62
N TYR A 211 -8.33 -5.88 8.36
CA TYR A 211 -7.14 -6.51 7.81
C TYR A 211 -6.69 -5.84 6.52
N ILE A 212 -5.38 -5.88 6.27
CA ILE A 212 -4.74 -5.41 5.04
C ILE A 212 -4.30 -6.63 4.23
N THR A 213 -4.77 -6.70 2.98
CA THR A 213 -4.43 -7.76 2.04
C THR A 213 -4.71 -7.28 0.60
N PRO A 214 -3.88 -7.67 -0.38
CA PRO A 214 -4.10 -7.28 -1.78
C PRO A 214 -5.31 -7.96 -2.44
N ASN A 215 -5.81 -9.07 -1.89
CA ASN A 215 -7.07 -9.69 -2.27
C ASN A 215 -7.61 -10.49 -1.09
N ALA A 216 -8.64 -9.99 -0.42
CA ALA A 216 -9.13 -10.58 0.83
C ALA A 216 -9.60 -12.04 0.67
N PHE A 217 -10.31 -12.37 -0.41
CA PHE A 217 -10.78 -13.75 -0.62
C PHE A 217 -9.66 -14.74 -0.99
N ALA A 218 -8.45 -14.26 -1.28
CA ALA A 218 -7.32 -15.13 -1.60
C ALA A 218 -6.49 -15.54 -0.38
N TYR A 219 -6.92 -15.21 0.85
CA TYR A 219 -6.16 -15.59 2.05
C TYR A 219 -5.92 -17.10 2.14
N GLY A 220 -4.67 -17.50 2.43
CA GLY A 220 -4.26 -18.89 2.54
C GLY A 220 -4.09 -19.62 1.21
N SER A 221 -4.16 -18.90 0.09
CA SER A 221 -3.98 -19.43 -1.27
C SER A 221 -2.71 -18.85 -1.93
N PRO A 222 -2.24 -19.41 -3.06
CA PRO A 222 -1.20 -18.77 -3.87
C PRO A 222 -1.58 -17.39 -4.45
N GLY A 223 -2.84 -16.95 -4.33
CA GLY A 223 -3.32 -15.63 -4.71
C GLY A 223 -4.19 -15.57 -5.97
N ALA A 224 -3.91 -16.44 -6.94
CA ALA A 224 -4.63 -16.52 -8.22
C ALA A 224 -5.74 -17.60 -8.23
N ILE A 225 -5.93 -18.31 -7.12
CA ILE A 225 -6.98 -19.32 -6.93
C ILE A 225 -7.66 -19.12 -5.58
N LEU A 226 -8.93 -19.52 -5.47
CA LEU A 226 -9.64 -19.56 -4.20
C LEU A 226 -9.26 -20.82 -3.41
N LYS A 227 -9.17 -20.67 -2.08
CA LYS A 227 -9.08 -21.78 -1.12
C LYS A 227 -10.11 -21.52 -0.02
N LEU A 228 -11.38 -21.79 -0.31
CA LEU A 228 -12.51 -21.51 0.58
C LEU A 228 -12.29 -22.08 1.99
N ASN A 229 -11.80 -23.31 2.09
CA ASN A 229 -11.48 -23.93 3.38
C ASN A 229 -10.44 -23.16 4.21
N LYS A 230 -9.48 -22.47 3.58
CA LYS A 230 -8.47 -21.65 4.26
C LYS A 230 -9.01 -20.29 4.65
N LEU A 231 -9.82 -19.68 3.78
CA LEU A 231 -10.54 -18.44 4.09
C LEU A 231 -11.50 -18.65 5.26
N GLU A 232 -12.33 -19.70 5.19
CA GLU A 232 -13.26 -20.07 6.26
C GLU A 232 -12.52 -20.36 7.57
N ALA A 233 -11.40 -21.09 7.54
CA ALA A 233 -10.60 -21.36 8.74
C ALA A 233 -10.19 -20.06 9.45
N LEU A 234 -9.77 -19.03 8.71
CA LEU A 234 -9.47 -17.72 9.28
C LEU A 234 -10.71 -17.06 9.89
N LEU A 235 -11.80 -16.97 9.12
CA LEU A 235 -13.03 -16.30 9.55
C LEU A 235 -13.66 -16.98 10.78
N ARG A 236 -13.62 -18.32 10.82
CA ARG A 236 -14.06 -19.16 11.93
C ARG A 236 -13.20 -18.95 13.17
N ALA A 237 -11.87 -18.89 13.03
CA ALA A 237 -10.94 -18.69 14.14
C ALA A 237 -11.13 -17.31 14.83
N LEU A 238 -11.71 -16.33 14.15
CA LEU A 238 -12.02 -15.01 14.70
C LEU A 238 -13.38 -14.95 15.42
N GLN A 239 -14.22 -15.98 15.32
CA GLN A 239 -15.56 -15.97 15.93
C GLN A 239 -15.58 -15.84 17.46
N PRO A 240 -14.65 -16.45 18.23
CA PRO A 240 -14.60 -16.22 19.67
C PRO A 240 -14.48 -14.72 20.01
N LEU A 241 -13.61 -14.00 19.31
CA LEU A 241 -13.41 -12.56 19.50
C LEU A 241 -14.64 -11.74 19.13
N ARG A 242 -15.38 -12.18 18.11
CA ARG A 242 -16.65 -11.56 17.69
C ARG A 242 -17.75 -11.79 18.73
N LYS A 243 -17.85 -12.99 19.29
CA LYS A 243 -18.80 -13.33 20.38
C LYS A 243 -18.50 -12.52 21.66
N GLU A 244 -17.27 -12.10 21.87
CA GLU A 244 -16.87 -11.16 22.93
C GLU A 244 -17.26 -9.68 22.63
N GLY A 245 -17.99 -9.40 21.54
CA GLY A 245 -18.50 -8.06 21.21
C GLY A 245 -17.64 -7.23 20.26
N ARG A 246 -16.62 -7.83 19.63
CA ARG A 246 -15.84 -7.17 18.56
C ARG A 246 -16.55 -7.31 17.21
N ARG A 247 -16.27 -6.39 16.29
CA ARG A 247 -16.84 -6.41 14.94
C ARG A 247 -15.81 -6.85 13.92
N LEU A 248 -16.16 -7.80 13.07
CA LEU A 248 -15.31 -8.28 11.98
C LEU A 248 -15.67 -7.58 10.67
N TYR A 249 -14.72 -6.83 10.11
CA TYR A 249 -14.83 -6.20 8.80
C TYR A 249 -13.83 -6.85 7.83
N TYR A 250 -14.33 -7.54 6.80
CA TYR A 250 -13.52 -8.28 5.84
C TYR A 250 -13.88 -7.93 4.39
N GLY A 251 -12.87 -7.82 3.51
CA GLY A 251 -13.09 -7.41 2.10
C GLY A 251 -13.53 -5.94 1.93
N THR A 252 -13.28 -5.11 2.93
CA THR A 252 -13.57 -3.67 2.93
C THR A 252 -12.30 -2.87 3.21
N PHE A 253 -12.28 -1.60 2.79
CA PHE A 253 -11.13 -0.72 2.90
C PHE A 253 -10.49 -0.80 4.31
N PRO A 254 -9.15 -0.98 4.41
CA PRO A 254 -8.13 -0.82 3.36
C PRO A 254 -7.87 -2.04 2.46
N SER A 255 -8.72 -3.08 2.49
CA SER A 255 -8.64 -4.21 1.57
C SER A 255 -9.76 -4.20 0.54
N GLU A 256 -9.50 -4.81 -0.61
CA GLU A 256 -10.47 -5.04 -1.67
C GLU A 256 -10.51 -6.54 -2.01
N VAL A 257 -11.55 -6.94 -2.74
CA VAL A 257 -11.61 -8.26 -3.38
C VAL A 257 -11.60 -8.10 -4.89
N ARG A 258 -11.11 -9.13 -5.57
CA ARG A 258 -11.15 -9.17 -7.02
C ARG A 258 -12.55 -9.60 -7.50
N PRO A 259 -13.12 -8.99 -8.54
CA PRO A 259 -14.47 -9.30 -9.01
C PRO A 259 -14.69 -10.79 -9.29
N GLU A 260 -13.73 -11.45 -9.93
CA GLU A 260 -13.76 -12.87 -10.26
C GLU A 260 -13.62 -13.82 -9.05
N PHE A 261 -13.42 -13.26 -7.85
CA PHE A 261 -13.42 -14.00 -6.57
C PHE A 261 -14.73 -13.80 -5.80
N VAL A 262 -15.63 -12.93 -6.28
CA VAL A 262 -16.95 -12.72 -5.68
C VAL A 262 -17.91 -13.78 -6.22
N LEU A 263 -18.03 -14.86 -5.47
CA LEU A 263 -18.92 -15.98 -5.75
C LEU A 263 -19.93 -16.16 -4.60
N PRO A 264 -21.10 -16.78 -4.85
CA PRO A 264 -22.08 -17.11 -3.82
C PRO A 264 -21.44 -17.65 -2.52
N GLU A 265 -20.57 -18.65 -2.63
CA GLU A 265 -19.94 -19.31 -1.49
C GLU A 265 -19.02 -18.36 -0.69
N THR A 266 -18.38 -17.40 -1.36
CA THR A 266 -17.57 -16.39 -0.66
C THR A 266 -18.42 -15.36 0.07
N LEU A 267 -19.61 -15.04 -0.45
CA LEU A 267 -20.55 -14.12 0.17
C LEU A 267 -21.26 -14.76 1.36
N GLU A 268 -21.65 -16.04 1.26
CA GLU A 268 -22.16 -16.85 2.36
C GLU A 268 -21.19 -16.86 3.55
N LEU A 269 -19.90 -17.09 3.31
CA LEU A 269 -18.88 -16.99 4.35
C LEU A 269 -18.87 -15.61 5.03
N LEU A 270 -19.04 -14.52 4.29
CA LEU A 270 -19.11 -13.19 4.90
C LEU A 270 -20.40 -12.97 5.69
N ILE A 271 -21.54 -13.53 5.24
CA ILE A 271 -22.81 -13.46 5.96
C ILE A 271 -22.69 -14.15 7.32
N ASP A 272 -22.12 -15.35 7.33
CA ASP A 272 -21.98 -16.18 8.52
C ASP A 272 -21.00 -15.59 9.53
N TYR A 273 -19.86 -15.11 9.04
CA TYR A 273 -18.72 -14.81 9.90
C TYR A 273 -18.45 -13.32 10.12
N ALA A 274 -18.86 -12.43 9.22
CA ALA A 274 -18.50 -11.01 9.23
C ALA A 274 -19.70 -10.06 9.45
N ASP A 275 -19.40 -8.86 9.96
CA ASP A 275 -20.40 -7.85 10.32
C ASP A 275 -20.58 -6.78 9.24
N ASN A 276 -19.77 -6.78 8.18
CA ASN A 276 -19.97 -5.86 7.05
C ASN A 276 -21.03 -6.38 6.06
N ARG A 277 -21.80 -5.44 5.51
CA ARG A 277 -22.70 -5.63 4.36
C ARG A 277 -22.33 -4.68 3.21
N ARG A 278 -21.05 -4.29 3.18
CA ARG A 278 -20.39 -3.54 2.11
C ARG A 278 -19.15 -4.30 1.72
N LEU A 279 -18.90 -4.40 0.42
CA LEU A 279 -17.72 -5.06 -0.11
C LEU A 279 -17.14 -4.21 -1.25
N ALA A 280 -15.82 -4.06 -1.26
CA ALA A 280 -15.12 -3.23 -2.23
C ALA A 280 -14.51 -4.11 -3.32
N ILE A 281 -14.83 -3.82 -4.59
CA ILE A 281 -14.30 -4.53 -5.75
C ILE A 281 -13.61 -3.58 -6.73
N GLY A 282 -12.44 -3.99 -7.20
CA GLY A 282 -11.71 -3.25 -8.22
C GLY A 282 -12.17 -3.62 -9.63
N ALA A 283 -13.10 -2.86 -10.23
CA ALA A 283 -13.44 -3.01 -11.64
C ALA A 283 -12.34 -2.45 -12.55
N GLN A 284 -11.78 -1.30 -12.18
CA GLN A 284 -10.70 -0.56 -12.82
C GLN A 284 -11.06 0.07 -14.17
N SER A 285 -11.73 -0.65 -15.07
CA SER A 285 -12.21 -0.13 -16.36
C SER A 285 -13.46 -0.87 -16.81
N GLY A 286 -14.29 -0.20 -17.62
CA GLY A 286 -15.41 -0.81 -18.34
C GLY A 286 -15.07 -1.32 -19.73
N ASP A 287 -13.80 -1.32 -20.14
CA ASP A 287 -13.35 -1.87 -21.42
C ASP A 287 -12.44 -3.09 -21.21
N ASP A 288 -12.84 -4.25 -21.71
CA ASP A 288 -12.04 -5.49 -21.67
C ASP A 288 -10.66 -5.32 -22.32
N ALA A 289 -10.56 -4.49 -23.38
CA ALA A 289 -9.28 -4.18 -24.00
C ALA A 289 -8.34 -3.45 -23.02
N MET A 290 -8.88 -2.50 -22.24
CA MET A 290 -8.08 -1.80 -21.24
C MET A 290 -7.75 -2.65 -20.02
N LEU A 291 -8.67 -3.52 -19.59
CA LEU A 291 -8.39 -4.50 -18.54
C LEU A 291 -7.22 -5.41 -18.94
N LYS A 292 -7.21 -5.90 -20.19
CA LYS A 292 -6.10 -6.69 -20.72
C LYS A 292 -4.80 -5.87 -20.78
N ALA A 293 -4.85 -4.63 -21.27
CA ALA A 293 -3.67 -3.76 -21.39
C ALA A 293 -3.02 -3.44 -20.04
N MET A 294 -3.79 -3.31 -18.97
CA MET A 294 -3.28 -3.08 -17.61
C MET A 294 -2.93 -4.36 -16.84
N HIS A 295 -2.98 -5.51 -17.52
CA HIS A 295 -2.73 -6.84 -16.95
C HIS A 295 -3.72 -7.20 -15.81
N ARG A 296 -5.01 -6.93 -16.04
CA ARG A 296 -6.11 -7.51 -15.26
C ARG A 296 -6.64 -8.74 -15.99
N VAL A 297 -6.75 -9.84 -15.25
CA VAL A 297 -7.24 -11.13 -15.78
C VAL A 297 -8.77 -11.21 -15.86
N HIS A 298 -9.48 -10.36 -15.13
CA HIS A 298 -10.93 -10.34 -15.12
C HIS A 298 -11.49 -9.51 -16.27
N ARG A 299 -12.76 -9.75 -16.61
CA ARG A 299 -13.51 -9.06 -17.66
C ARG A 299 -14.64 -8.25 -17.05
N VAL A 300 -15.22 -7.34 -17.83
CA VAL A 300 -16.40 -6.56 -17.44
C VAL A 300 -17.55 -7.46 -16.98
N GLU A 301 -17.71 -8.63 -17.61
CA GLU A 301 -18.71 -9.63 -17.23
C GLU A 301 -18.55 -10.09 -15.77
N HIS A 302 -17.32 -10.36 -15.31
CA HIS A 302 -17.07 -10.73 -13.91
C HIS A 302 -17.41 -9.59 -12.94
N VAL A 303 -17.25 -8.33 -13.36
CA VAL A 303 -17.68 -7.17 -12.55
C VAL A 303 -19.20 -7.15 -12.41
N LYS A 304 -19.93 -7.34 -13.52
CA LYS A 304 -21.39 -7.38 -13.50
C LYS A 304 -21.91 -8.53 -12.63
N GLN A 305 -21.37 -9.73 -12.81
CA GLN A 305 -21.73 -10.91 -12.00
C GLN A 305 -21.45 -10.67 -10.51
N ALA A 306 -20.28 -10.13 -10.16
CA ALA A 306 -19.96 -9.79 -8.78
C ALA A 306 -20.99 -8.80 -8.18
N VAL A 307 -21.36 -7.76 -8.93
CA VAL A 307 -22.37 -6.78 -8.48
C VAL A 307 -23.74 -7.42 -8.28
N GLU A 308 -24.21 -8.25 -9.21
CA GLU A 308 -25.49 -8.96 -9.06
C GLU A 308 -25.49 -9.89 -7.84
N TYR A 309 -24.47 -10.74 -7.69
CA TYR A 309 -24.35 -11.63 -6.52
C TYR A 309 -24.30 -10.84 -5.22
N MET A 310 -23.55 -9.75 -5.16
CA MET A 310 -23.49 -8.94 -3.96
C MET A 310 -24.86 -8.38 -3.60
N LEU A 311 -25.62 -7.84 -4.56
CA LEU A 311 -26.95 -7.30 -4.31
C LEU A 311 -27.95 -8.39 -3.88
N GLU A 312 -27.92 -9.54 -4.56
CA GLU A 312 -28.77 -10.71 -4.24
C GLU A 312 -28.54 -11.19 -2.79
N TYR A 313 -27.28 -11.19 -2.34
CA TYR A 313 -26.89 -11.62 -0.99
C TYR A 313 -26.91 -10.46 0.04
N GLY A 314 -27.48 -9.31 -0.32
CA GLY A 314 -27.69 -8.17 0.60
C GLY A 314 -26.44 -7.36 0.93
N PHE A 315 -25.42 -7.37 0.07
CA PHE A 315 -24.24 -6.51 0.15
C PHE A 315 -24.37 -5.30 -0.78
N GLU A 316 -24.03 -4.11 -0.26
CA GLU A 316 -23.87 -2.90 -1.05
C GLU A 316 -22.50 -2.94 -1.80
N PRO A 317 -22.50 -2.92 -3.15
CA PRO A 317 -21.28 -2.88 -3.93
C PRO A 317 -20.60 -1.52 -3.93
N ILE A 318 -19.32 -1.50 -3.56
CA ILE A 318 -18.44 -0.36 -3.74
C ILE A 318 -17.45 -0.70 -4.85
N VAL A 319 -17.55 -0.03 -6.00
CA VAL A 319 -16.83 -0.42 -7.22
C VAL A 319 -15.81 0.64 -7.62
N ASP A 320 -14.54 0.27 -7.66
CA ASP A 320 -13.42 1.17 -7.96
C ASP A 320 -13.10 1.21 -9.45
N PHE A 321 -12.89 2.42 -9.98
CA PHE A 321 -12.48 2.70 -11.35
C PHE A 321 -11.23 3.58 -11.38
N ILE A 322 -10.38 3.33 -12.39
CA ILE A 322 -9.29 4.23 -12.76
C ILE A 322 -9.64 4.82 -14.13
N VAL A 323 -9.75 6.15 -14.20
CA VAL A 323 -10.00 6.90 -15.43
C VAL A 323 -8.73 7.62 -15.90
N GLY A 324 -8.64 7.91 -17.18
CA GLY A 324 -7.44 8.52 -17.77
C GLY A 324 -6.27 7.55 -17.89
N LEU A 325 -6.58 6.26 -18.09
CA LEU A 325 -5.57 5.21 -18.25
C LEU A 325 -4.69 5.51 -19.48
N PRO A 326 -3.44 5.04 -19.52
CA PRO A 326 -2.60 5.15 -20.71
C PRO A 326 -3.30 4.61 -21.95
N ASN A 327 -3.25 5.38 -23.04
CA ASN A 327 -3.88 5.06 -24.32
C ASN A 327 -5.41 4.86 -24.25
N GLU A 328 -6.09 5.32 -23.19
CA GLU A 328 -7.54 5.22 -23.06
C GLU A 328 -8.24 6.15 -24.07
N THR A 329 -8.98 5.57 -25.00
CA THR A 329 -9.74 6.29 -26.02
C THR A 329 -11.07 6.83 -25.46
N GLU A 330 -11.70 7.78 -26.16
CA GLU A 330 -13.03 8.25 -25.77
C GLU A 330 -14.09 7.13 -25.80
N GLU A 331 -13.96 6.16 -26.71
CA GLU A 331 -14.82 4.98 -26.76
C GLU A 331 -14.64 4.11 -25.50
N SER A 332 -13.40 3.84 -25.08
CA SER A 332 -13.11 3.14 -23.83
C SER A 332 -13.67 3.88 -22.61
N GLN A 333 -13.54 5.21 -22.59
CA GLN A 333 -14.14 6.04 -21.55
C GLN A 333 -15.67 5.91 -21.55
N ARG A 334 -16.33 5.85 -22.71
CA ARG A 334 -17.78 5.65 -22.83
C ARG A 334 -18.20 4.29 -22.29
N LYS A 335 -17.49 3.21 -22.61
CA LYS A 335 -17.74 1.87 -22.04
C LYS A 335 -17.64 1.89 -20.51
N SER A 336 -16.66 2.60 -19.95
CA SER A 336 -16.54 2.82 -18.51
C SER A 336 -17.72 3.61 -17.93
N ILE A 337 -18.19 4.66 -18.61
CA ILE A 337 -19.40 5.41 -18.22
C ILE A 337 -20.62 4.50 -18.21
N ASP A 338 -20.81 3.67 -19.24
CA ASP A 338 -21.96 2.78 -19.34
C ASP A 338 -21.96 1.73 -18.24
N LEU A 339 -20.79 1.16 -17.90
CA LEU A 339 -20.67 0.26 -16.76
C LEU A 339 -20.95 0.99 -15.44
N MET A 340 -20.40 2.18 -15.22
CA MET A 340 -20.68 2.97 -14.02
C MET A 340 -22.17 3.32 -13.88
N ARG A 341 -22.85 3.69 -14.97
CA ARG A 341 -24.30 3.94 -15.00
C ARG A 341 -25.07 2.68 -14.61
N TRP A 342 -24.71 1.54 -15.19
CA TRP A 342 -25.35 0.26 -14.90
C TRP A 342 -25.20 -0.11 -13.42
N ILE A 343 -24.00 0.02 -12.84
CA ILE A 343 -23.74 -0.23 -11.40
C ILE A 343 -24.61 0.67 -10.52
N ILE A 344 -24.65 1.98 -10.82
CA ILE A 344 -25.41 2.96 -10.04
C ILE A 344 -26.91 2.67 -10.13
N ALA A 345 -27.41 2.29 -11.30
CA ALA A 345 -28.82 1.95 -11.51
C ALA A 345 -29.25 0.70 -10.72
N ARG A 346 -28.33 -0.24 -10.49
CA ARG A 346 -28.55 -1.43 -9.65
C ARG A 346 -28.43 -1.15 -8.15
N GLY A 347 -28.05 0.06 -7.75
CA GLY A 347 -27.89 0.44 -6.35
C GLY A 347 -26.47 0.34 -5.81
N GLY A 348 -25.48 0.05 -6.66
CA GLY A 348 -24.07 0.11 -6.31
C GLY A 348 -23.55 1.55 -6.20
N LYS A 349 -22.44 1.71 -5.48
CA LYS A 349 -21.68 2.94 -5.36
C LYS A 349 -20.38 2.83 -6.13
N VAL A 350 -19.99 3.90 -6.82
CA VAL A 350 -18.76 3.95 -7.61
C VAL A 350 -17.74 4.87 -6.94
N ARG A 351 -16.47 4.45 -6.96
CA ARG A 351 -15.33 5.28 -6.59
C ARG A 351 -14.43 5.46 -7.81
N ALA A 352 -14.16 6.70 -8.19
CA ALA A 352 -13.34 6.99 -9.36
C ALA A 352 -12.00 7.62 -8.94
N HIS A 353 -10.92 7.14 -9.52
CA HIS A 353 -9.58 7.66 -9.34
C HIS A 353 -8.97 7.98 -10.70
N TYR A 354 -8.14 9.03 -10.79
CA TYR A 354 -7.39 9.29 -12.01
C TYR A 354 -6.09 8.51 -12.01
N PHE A 355 -5.69 7.97 -13.15
CA PHE A 355 -4.44 7.23 -13.29
C PHE A 355 -3.25 8.09 -12.84
N MET A 356 -2.44 7.53 -11.93
CA MET A 356 -1.20 8.13 -11.47
C MET A 356 -0.04 7.23 -11.91
N PRO A 357 0.95 7.75 -12.65
CA PRO A 357 2.12 6.97 -13.06
C PRO A 357 3.03 6.77 -11.84
N LEU A 358 2.72 5.76 -11.03
CA LEU A 358 3.42 5.50 -9.78
C LEU A 358 4.82 4.93 -10.06
N PRO A 359 5.88 5.42 -9.39
CA PRO A 359 7.24 4.91 -9.57
C PRO A 359 7.33 3.42 -9.18
N GLY A 360 8.17 2.64 -9.85
CA GLY A 360 8.33 1.22 -9.58
C GLY A 360 7.25 0.32 -10.19
N THR A 361 6.41 0.87 -11.08
CA THR A 361 5.38 0.13 -11.81
C THR A 361 5.68 0.08 -13.32
N PRO A 362 5.19 -0.92 -14.08
CA PRO A 362 5.31 -0.97 -15.55
C PRO A 362 4.79 0.27 -16.27
N TRP A 363 3.79 0.94 -15.68
CA TRP A 363 3.23 2.16 -16.22
C TRP A 363 3.81 3.43 -15.61
N ALA A 364 4.92 3.36 -14.89
CA ALA A 364 5.57 4.52 -14.28
C ALA A 364 5.93 5.61 -15.31
N ARG A 365 6.26 5.24 -16.56
CA ARG A 365 6.56 6.21 -17.62
C ARG A 365 5.38 6.49 -18.57
N CYS A 366 4.26 5.83 -18.37
CA CYS A 366 3.12 6.00 -19.27
C CYS A 366 2.39 7.32 -18.98
N ARG A 367 1.94 7.98 -20.04
CA ARG A 367 1.22 9.24 -19.95
C ARG A 367 -0.27 8.96 -19.71
N PRO A 368 -0.89 9.57 -18.68
CA PRO A 368 -2.33 9.52 -18.51
C PRO A 368 -3.06 10.12 -19.72
N SER A 369 -4.15 9.50 -20.15
CA SER A 369 -5.03 10.08 -21.18
C SER A 369 -5.90 11.19 -20.58
N PRO A 370 -6.17 12.27 -21.34
CA PRO A 370 -7.13 13.27 -20.90
C PRO A 370 -8.53 12.68 -20.80
N LEU A 371 -9.31 13.14 -19.82
CA LEU A 371 -10.72 12.78 -19.74
C LEU A 371 -11.50 13.49 -20.85
N SER A 372 -12.37 12.77 -21.54
CA SER A 372 -13.33 13.36 -22.48
C SER A 372 -14.28 14.29 -21.74
N ASP A 373 -14.88 15.23 -22.47
CA ASP A 373 -15.85 16.15 -21.86
C ASP A 373 -17.11 15.42 -21.36
N GLU A 374 -17.47 14.31 -22.01
CA GLU A 374 -18.53 13.42 -21.54
C GLU A 374 -18.18 12.81 -20.17
N MET A 375 -16.96 12.26 -20.01
CA MET A 375 -16.49 11.68 -18.75
C MET A 375 -16.46 12.72 -17.63
N LYS A 376 -15.89 13.91 -17.88
CA LYS A 376 -15.86 15.00 -16.89
C LYS A 376 -17.26 15.39 -16.41
N LYS A 377 -18.18 15.62 -17.36
CA LYS A 377 -19.58 15.97 -17.06
C LYS A 377 -20.29 14.85 -16.30
N PHE A 378 -20.07 13.59 -16.69
CA PHE A 378 -20.63 12.43 -16.01
C PHE A 378 -20.16 12.32 -14.56
N LEU A 379 -18.84 12.31 -14.33
CA LEU A 379 -18.25 12.22 -12.99
C LEU A 379 -18.73 13.38 -12.11
N GLY A 380 -18.67 14.62 -12.59
CA GLY A 380 -19.12 15.79 -11.83
C GLY A 380 -20.61 15.73 -11.46
N ARG A 381 -21.49 15.35 -12.41
CA ARG A 381 -22.93 15.24 -12.16
C ARG A 381 -23.26 14.12 -11.18
N MET A 382 -22.61 12.97 -11.29
CA MET A 382 -22.86 11.84 -10.39
C MET A 382 -22.27 12.08 -9.00
N ALA A 383 -21.15 12.79 -8.90
CA ALA A 383 -20.57 13.22 -7.63
C ALA A 383 -21.48 14.19 -6.86
N ALA A 384 -22.06 15.18 -7.56
CA ALA A 384 -23.03 16.10 -6.96
C ALA A 384 -24.29 15.38 -6.43
N LYS A 385 -24.63 14.22 -7.00
CA LYS A 385 -25.72 13.35 -6.54
C LYS A 385 -25.31 12.35 -5.45
N GLY A 386 -24.05 12.37 -5.00
CA GLY A 386 -23.50 11.42 -4.02
C GLY A 386 -23.38 9.98 -4.52
N LYS A 387 -23.48 9.73 -5.83
CA LYS A 387 -23.42 8.39 -6.45
C LYS A 387 -22.00 7.97 -6.82
N ILE A 388 -21.12 8.94 -7.05
CA ILE A 388 -19.70 8.73 -7.27
C ILE A 388 -18.93 9.49 -6.20
N GLU A 389 -17.92 8.85 -5.62
CA GLU A 389 -16.90 9.52 -4.80
C GLU A 389 -15.51 9.29 -5.40
N GLY A 390 -14.51 9.99 -4.91
CA GLY A 390 -13.15 9.82 -5.40
C GLY A 390 -12.35 11.11 -5.41
N SER A 391 -11.14 11.02 -5.96
CA SER A 391 -10.16 12.11 -5.91
C SER A 391 -9.57 12.45 -7.28
N TRP A 392 -10.27 12.10 -8.36
CA TRP A 392 -9.77 12.26 -9.73
C TRP A 392 -9.31 13.69 -10.05
N GLY A 393 -10.01 14.72 -9.56
CA GLY A 393 -9.63 16.12 -9.77
C GLY A 393 -8.23 16.44 -9.23
N MET A 394 -7.98 16.15 -7.95
CA MET A 394 -6.67 16.32 -7.33
C MET A 394 -5.60 15.41 -7.97
N GLN A 395 -5.98 14.19 -8.36
CA GLN A 395 -5.07 13.23 -8.98
C GLN A 395 -4.67 13.62 -10.41
N ILE A 396 -5.48 14.40 -11.14
CA ILE A 396 -5.07 14.98 -12.43
C ILE A 396 -3.89 15.94 -12.24
N GLU A 397 -3.91 16.78 -11.21
CA GLU A 397 -2.79 17.68 -10.92
C GLU A 397 -1.56 16.90 -10.45
N LEU A 398 -1.77 15.93 -9.56
CA LEU A 398 -0.71 15.08 -9.03
C LEU A 398 -0.03 14.24 -10.13
N SER A 399 -0.81 13.74 -11.10
CA SER A 399 -0.26 12.97 -12.22
C SER A 399 0.66 13.80 -13.12
N ARG A 400 0.40 15.11 -13.27
CA ARG A 400 1.31 16.03 -13.97
C ARG A 400 2.63 16.21 -13.22
N LYS A 401 2.57 16.37 -11.89
CA LYS A 401 3.77 16.46 -11.03
C LYS A 401 4.58 15.17 -11.07
N LEU A 402 3.90 14.02 -10.98
CA LEU A 402 4.51 12.69 -11.14
C LEU A 402 5.17 12.55 -12.51
N ARG A 403 4.51 12.93 -13.60
CA ARG A 403 5.12 12.85 -14.94
C ARG A 403 6.42 13.64 -15.02
N LYS A 404 6.43 14.88 -14.50
CA LYS A 404 7.64 15.72 -14.49
C LYS A 404 8.76 15.07 -13.66
N LEU A 405 8.44 14.53 -12.48
CA LEU A 405 9.37 13.76 -11.66
C LEU A 405 9.92 12.53 -12.41
N MET A 406 9.07 11.83 -13.17
CA MET A 406 9.47 10.67 -13.97
C MET A 406 10.38 11.06 -15.14
N ASP A 407 10.05 12.12 -15.85
CA ASP A 407 10.84 12.63 -16.96
C ASP A 407 12.23 13.11 -16.50
N GLU A 408 12.35 13.69 -15.30
CA GLU A 408 13.58 14.29 -14.78
C GLU A 408 14.49 13.31 -14.00
N PHE A 409 13.92 12.42 -13.19
CA PHE A 409 14.69 11.69 -12.17
C PHE A 409 14.48 10.18 -12.15
N TYR A 410 13.54 9.64 -12.93
CA TYR A 410 13.21 8.23 -12.84
C TYR A 410 14.14 7.37 -13.69
N GLU A 411 15.04 6.68 -13.01
CA GLU A 411 15.85 5.62 -13.59
C GLU A 411 15.05 4.32 -13.74
N GLU A 412 15.64 3.30 -14.38
CA GLU A 412 14.99 1.99 -14.39
C GLU A 412 14.78 1.48 -12.95
N PRO A 413 13.55 1.05 -12.60
CA PRO A 413 13.27 0.64 -11.24
C PRO A 413 14.01 -0.63 -10.89
N MET A 414 14.61 -0.63 -9.70
CA MET A 414 15.08 -1.86 -9.08
C MET A 414 13.84 -2.72 -8.76
N SER A 415 13.79 -3.97 -9.23
CA SER A 415 12.64 -4.86 -9.07
C SER A 415 13.06 -6.24 -8.58
N HIS A 416 12.20 -6.88 -7.81
CA HIS A 416 12.43 -8.21 -7.23
C HIS A 416 12.47 -9.35 -8.25
N THR A 417 11.84 -9.21 -9.42
CA THR A 417 11.49 -10.37 -10.25
C THR A 417 11.84 -10.23 -11.73
N VAL A 418 11.77 -9.02 -12.32
CA VAL A 418 12.03 -8.77 -13.75
C VAL A 418 12.33 -7.27 -13.93
N PRO A 419 13.20 -6.86 -14.89
CA PRO A 419 13.18 -5.48 -15.37
C PRO A 419 11.76 -5.06 -15.67
N VAL A 420 11.31 -3.97 -15.07
CA VAL A 420 9.99 -3.42 -15.35
C VAL A 420 10.02 -2.89 -16.77
N ARG A 421 9.62 -3.72 -17.74
CA ARG A 421 9.54 -3.29 -19.14
C ARG A 421 8.53 -2.15 -19.20
N ASN A 422 8.92 -1.03 -19.78
CA ASN A 422 7.98 0.03 -20.09
C ASN A 422 7.00 -0.52 -21.14
N VAL A 423 5.77 -0.77 -20.72
CA VAL A 423 4.69 -1.23 -21.61
C VAL A 423 3.65 -0.12 -21.65
N CYS A 424 3.92 0.87 -22.48
CA CYS A 424 2.88 1.75 -23.02
C CYS A 424 2.66 1.30 -24.48
#